data_AF-A0A2V9SUH7-F1
#
_entry.id   AF-A0A2V9SUH7-F1
#
_cell.length_a   1.000
_cell.length_b   1.000
_cell.length_c   1.000
_cell.angle_alpha   90.00
_cell.angle_beta   90.00
_cell.angle_gamma   90.00
#
_symmetry.space_group_name_H-M   'P 1'
#
loop_
_entity.id
_entity.type
_entity.pdbx_description
1 polymer ?
#
loop_
_entity_poly.entity_id
_entity_poly.type
_entity_poly.pdbx_seq_one_letter_code
_entity_poly.pdbx_strand_id
1 'polypeptide(L)' 'MKANITLKLDAELLREVRVLAAERGTSVSRLLADRLEDIVRGRKAYDRARKRALARLHRGFDLNWRPPRSRDELHER' A
#
# COMPACT_ATOMS: atom_id res chain seq x y z
N MET A 1 21.62 0.23 -10.23
CA MET A 1 21.55 0.42 -11.69
C MET A 1 20.22 1.11 -12.01
N LYS A 2 20.21 2.10 -12.91
CA LYS A 2 18.96 2.75 -13.38
C LYS A 2 18.69 2.31 -14.83
N ALA A 3 17.42 2.15 -15.18
CA ALA A 3 16.98 1.81 -16.53
C ALA A 3 16.10 2.94 -17.08
N ASN A 4 16.21 3.20 -18.39
CA ASN A 4 15.40 4.20 -19.08
C ASN A 4 14.18 3.53 -19.73
N ILE A 5 13.02 4.20 -19.65
CA ILE A 5 11.77 3.75 -20.23
C ILE A 5 11.20 4.90 -21.07
N THR A 6 10.88 4.62 -22.34
CA THR A 6 10.20 5.57 -23.23
C THR A 6 8.69 5.35 -23.13
N LEU A 7 7.92 6.42 -22.91
CA LEU A 7 6.47 6.38 -22.82
C LEU A 7 5.87 7.28 -23.91
N LYS A 8 4.81 6.81 -24.55
CA LYS A 8 3.94 7.66 -25.36
C LYS A 8 2.81 8.15 -24.47
N LEU A 9 2.69 9.46 -24.33
CA LEU A 9 1.67 10.13 -23.53
C LEU A 9 0.86 11.02 -24.45
N ASP A 10 -0.42 11.20 -24.10
CA ASP A 10 -1.24 12.22 -24.71
C ASP A 10 -0.61 13.61 -24.50
N ALA A 11 -0.73 14.48 -25.51
CA ALA A 11 -0.07 15.78 -25.51
C ALA A 11 -0.63 16.72 -24.43
N GLU A 12 -1.95 16.67 -24.19
CA GLU A 12 -2.58 17.48 -23.14
C GLU A 12 -2.17 16.98 -21.76
N LEU A 13 -2.16 15.66 -21.56
CA LEU A 13 -1.68 15.08 -20.31
C LEU A 13 -0.22 15.47 -20.03
N LEU A 14 0.66 15.42 -21.04
CA LEU A 14 2.05 15.82 -20.87
C LEU A 14 2.18 17.31 -20.50
N ARG A 15 1.32 18.17 -21.05
CA ARG A 15 1.29 19.60 -20.72
C ARG A 15 0.92 19.82 -19.24
N GLU A 16 -0.14 19.19 -18.77
CA GLU A 16 -0.57 19.29 -17.37
C GLU A 16 0.47 18.76 -16.39
N VAL A 17 1.08 17.60 -16.70
CA VAL A 17 2.11 17.01 -15.84
C VAL A 17 3.36 17.89 -15.77
N ARG A 18 3.71 18.61 -16.85
CA ARG A 18 4.82 19.58 -16.83
C ARG A 18 4.54 20.77 -15.92
N VAL A 19 3.32 21.30 -15.94
CA VAL A 19 2.90 22.38 -15.02
C VAL A 19 2.99 21.89 -13.58
N LEU A 20 2.41 20.73 -13.29
CA LEU A 20 2.45 20.13 -11.95
C LEU A 20 3.88 19.88 -11.45
N ALA A 21 4.76 19.41 -12.34
CA ALA A 21 6.17 19.21 -12.02
C ALA A 21 6.86 20.53 -11.65
N ALA A 22 6.61 21.59 -12.42
CA ALA A 22 7.16 22.91 -12.16
C ALA A 22 6.64 23.50 -10.83
N GLU A 23 5.34 23.41 -10.56
CA GLU A 23 4.73 23.84 -9.29
C GLU A 23 5.35 23.13 -8.08
N ARG A 24 5.72 21.86 -8.23
CA ARG A 24 6.34 21.05 -7.17
C ARG A 24 7.86 21.12 -7.16
N GLY A 25 8.49 21.94 -8.01
CA GLY A 25 9.95 22.06 -8.10
C GLY A 25 10.66 20.75 -8.48
N THR A 26 10.02 19.91 -9.29
CA THR A 26 10.52 18.58 -9.69
C THR A 26 10.43 18.37 -11.19
N SER A 27 10.87 17.21 -11.68
CA SER A 27 10.76 16.83 -13.09
C SER A 27 9.63 15.83 -13.34
N VAL A 28 9.13 15.78 -14.56
CA VAL A 28 8.13 14.79 -15.00
C VAL A 28 8.63 13.36 -14.75
N SER A 29 9.88 13.07 -15.10
CA SER A 29 10.49 11.76 -14.87
C SER A 29 10.54 11.41 -13.38
N ARG A 30 10.80 12.38 -12.50
CA ARG A 30 10.81 12.16 -11.06
C ARG A 30 9.41 11.90 -10.52
N LEU A 31 8.40 12.68 -10.93
CA LEU A 31 7.00 12.41 -10.56
C LEU A 31 6.56 11.00 -10.95
N LEU A 32 6.90 10.57 -12.17
CA LEU A 32 6.57 9.22 -12.65
C LEU A 32 7.31 8.14 -11.85
N ALA A 33 8.60 8.35 -11.56
CA ALA A 33 9.38 7.42 -10.75
C ALA A 33 8.81 7.27 -9.34
N ASP A 34 8.49 8.38 -8.68
CA ASP A 34 7.91 8.39 -7.33
C ASP A 34 6.54 7.68 -7.33
N ARG A 35 5.70 7.95 -8.34
CA ARG A 35 4.39 7.28 -8.47
C ARG A 35 4.52 5.77 -8.67
N LEU A 36 5.48 5.32 -9.49
CA LEU A 36 5.78 3.90 -9.68
C LEU A 36 6.29 3.25 -8.39
N GLU A 37 7.15 3.94 -7.64
CA GLU A 37 7.63 3.47 -6.36
C GLU A 37 6.46 3.24 -5.39
N ASP A 38 5.53 4.19 -5.32
CA ASP A 38 4.36 4.08 -4.44
C ASP A 38 3.43 2.93 -4.81
N ILE A 39 3.22 2.67 -6.10
CA ILE A 39 2.45 1.50 -6.57
C ILE A 39 3.13 0.20 -6.10
N VAL A 40 4.44 0.08 -6.31
CA VAL A 40 5.21 -1.10 -5.91
C VAL A 40 5.24 -1.25 -4.39
N ARG A 41 5.44 -0.15 -3.66
CA ARG A 41 5.46 -0.09 -2.20
C ARG A 41 4.13 -0.55 -1.62
N GLY A 42 3.02 -0.03 -2.15
CA GLY A 42 1.66 -0.40 -1.76
C GLY A 42 1.40 -1.90 -1.93
N ARG A 43 1.72 -2.45 -3.11
CA ARG A 43 1.58 -3.90 -3.37
C ARG A 43 2.39 -4.74 -2.40
N LYS A 44 3.68 -4.42 -2.21
CA LYS A 44 4.56 -5.14 -1.27
C LYS A 44 4.07 -5.04 0.17
N ALA A 45 3.56 -3.87 0.58
CA ALA A 45 3.03 -3.66 1.92
C ALA A 45 1.79 -4.55 2.17
N TYR A 46 0.87 -4.59 1.22
CA TYR A 46 -0.30 -5.46 1.27
C TYR A 46 0.10 -6.94 1.35
N ASP A 47 0.99 -7.41 0.46
CA ASP A 47 1.42 -8.80 0.44
C ASP A 47 2.06 -9.24 1.77
N ARG A 48 2.89 -8.37 2.35
CA ARG A 48 3.49 -8.61 3.67
C ARG A 48 2.43 -8.63 4.78
N ALA A 49 1.49 -7.69 4.77
CA ALA A 49 0.41 -7.65 5.74
C ALA A 49 -0.46 -8.91 5.68
N ARG A 50 -0.85 -9.34 4.47
CA ARG A 50 -1.59 -10.57 4.21
C ARG A 50 -0.85 -11.80 4.73
N LYS A 51 0.44 -11.95 4.41
CA LYS A 51 1.26 -13.07 4.92
C LYS A 51 1.30 -13.10 6.44
N ARG A 52 1.52 -11.95 7.10
CA ARG A 52 1.51 -11.87 8.58
C ARG A 52 0.15 -12.21 9.18
N ALA A 53 -0.94 -11.72 8.59
CA ALA A 53 -2.29 -12.00 9.06
C ALA A 53 -2.62 -13.51 8.97
N LEU A 54 -2.34 -14.13 7.82
CA LEU A 54 -2.55 -15.56 7.62
C LEU A 54 -1.70 -16.40 8.58
N ALA A 55 -0.43 -16.03 8.80
CA ALA A 55 0.43 -16.73 9.76
C ALA A 55 -0.10 -16.63 11.20
N ARG A 56 -0.65 -15.47 11.59
CA ARG A 56 -1.31 -15.29 12.91
C ARG A 56 -2.57 -16.14 13.04
N LEU A 57 -3.40 -16.20 11.99
CA LEU A 57 -4.60 -17.04 11.99
C LEU A 57 -4.25 -18.53 12.09
N HIS A 58 -3.24 -18.99 11.34
CA HIS A 58 -2.80 -20.38 11.38
C HIS A 58 -2.19 -20.76 12.73
N ARG A 59 -1.39 -19.87 13.33
CA ARG A 59 -0.80 -20.12 14.65
C ARG A 59 -1.84 -20.05 15.77
N GLY A 60 -2.86 -19.20 15.62
CA GLY A 60 -3.75 -18.81 16.70
C GLY A 60 -3.04 -17.93 17.73
N PHE A 61 -3.82 -17.44 18.70
CA PHE A 61 -3.31 -16.73 19.87
C PHE A 61 -3.66 -17.51 21.12
N ASP A 62 -2.69 -17.71 22.01
CA ASP A 62 -2.98 -18.09 23.39
C ASP A 62 -3.38 -16.83 24.16
N LEU A 63 -4.69 -16.60 24.19
CA LEU A 63 -5.28 -15.45 24.87
C LEU A 63 -5.53 -15.72 26.36
N ASN A 64 -5.07 -16.87 26.89
CA ASN A 64 -5.48 -17.39 28.19
C ASN A 64 -7.01 -17.34 28.38
N TRP A 65 -7.73 -17.53 27.27
CA TRP A 65 -9.17 -17.36 27.20
C TRP A 65 -9.85 -18.49 27.95
N ARG A 66 -10.79 -18.13 28.83
CA ARG A 66 -11.69 -19.08 29.47
C ARG A 66 -13.08 -18.89 28.87
N PRO A 67 -13.64 -19.90 28.17
CA PRO A 67 -14.94 -19.77 27.56
C PRO A 67 -16.01 -19.49 28.63
N PRO A 68 -16.80 -18.42 28.49
CA PRO A 68 -17.95 -18.17 29.35
C PRO A 68 -19.02 -19.24 29.14
N ARG A 69 -19.89 -19.45 30.12
CA ARG A 69 -20.93 -20.48 30.08
C ARG A 69 -22.06 -20.13 29.12
N SER A 70 -22.26 -18.85 28.81
CA SER A 70 -23.24 -18.36 27.85
C SER A 70 -22.78 -17.10 27.12
N ARG A 71 -23.47 -16.76 26.03
CA ARG A 71 -23.27 -15.50 25.29
C ARG A 71 -23.59 -14.28 26.16
N ASP A 72 -24.55 -14.41 27.07
CA ASP A 72 -24.98 -13.29 27.90
C ASP A 72 -23.91 -12.96 28.97
N GLU A 73 -23.24 -13.96 29.53
CA GLU A 73 -22.07 -13.77 30.41
C GLU A 73 -20.89 -13.07 29.69
N LEU A 74 -20.78 -13.25 28.37
CA LEU A 74 -19.78 -12.54 27.56
C LEU A 74 -20.14 -11.07 27.34
N HIS A 75 -21.43 -10.76 27.17
CA HIS A 75 -21.92 -9.42 26.88
C HIS A 75 -21.83 -8.47 28.07
N GLU A 76 -21.97 -9.00 29.29
CA GLU A 76 -21.93 -8.24 30.55
C GLU A 76 -20.51 -7.92 31.07
N ARG A 77 -19.46 -8.21 30.29
CA ARG A 77 -18.04 -8.00 30.66
C ARG A 77 -17.45 -6.67 30.18
#